data_AF-G3N6Q2-F1
#
_entry.id   AF-G3N6Q2-F1
#
_cell.length_a   1.000
_cell.length_b   1.000
_cell.length_c   1.000
_cell.angle_alpha   90.00
_cell.angle_beta   90.00
_cell.angle_gamma   90.00
#
_symmetry.space_group_name_H-M   'P 1'
#
loop_
_entity.id
_entity.type
_entity.pdbx_description
1 polymer ?
#
loop_
_entity_poly.entity_id
_entity_poly.type
_entity_poly.pdbx_seq_one_letter_code
_entity_poly.pdbx_strand_id
1 'polypeptide(L)'
;LGPKDFQKYRLITKQSILLVRFRAEDLKLRLSELGLGGDIQSSLSTSSNLPPVRLDPTAVERLYLTTGLMQGILPNATIIQDWQPFKLLPSNMGILLKKDIDWVVDDLSNPIVASLCTFPFRVPIGNDWYYLNIDMFGKDLDLVRQQFLCHLQRHTATLKGHVMCQMFLDPPLWKSMAEYCRNTLRVELVKEYTEQCVVESDV
;
A
#
# COMPACT_ATOMS: atom_id res chain seq x y z
N LEU A 1 15.82 -5.84 23.83
CA LEU A 1 16.13 -4.40 23.67
C LEU A 1 15.36 -3.63 24.73
N GLY A 2 16.05 -2.91 25.61
CA GLY A 2 15.44 -2.07 26.63
C GLY A 2 15.28 -0.62 26.16
N PRO A 3 14.51 0.23 26.87
CA PRO A 3 14.28 1.62 26.50
C PRO A 3 15.55 2.44 26.25
N LYS A 4 16.65 2.13 26.97
CA LYS A 4 17.95 2.79 26.81
C LYS A 4 18.62 2.47 25.47
N ASP A 5 18.38 1.28 24.91
CA ASP A 5 18.95 0.88 23.61
C ASP A 5 18.34 1.68 22.45
N PHE A 6 17.17 2.29 22.67
CA PHE A 6 16.44 3.08 21.69
C PHE A 6 16.73 4.58 21.73
N GLN A 7 17.44 5.09 22.74
CA GLN A 7 17.73 6.53 22.90
C GLN A 7 18.63 7.10 21.79
N LYS A 8 19.36 6.26 21.07
CA LYS A 8 20.22 6.64 19.93
C LYS A 8 19.49 6.68 18.59
N TYR A 9 18.18 6.41 18.60
CA TYR A 9 17.37 6.36 17.40
C TYR A 9 16.25 7.40 17.45
N ARG A 10 16.15 8.20 16.40
CA ARG A 10 15.05 9.09 16.13
C ARG A 10 13.93 8.35 15.41
N LEU A 11 12.71 8.45 15.92
CA LEU A 11 11.52 7.91 15.24
C LEU A 11 11.26 8.71 13.95
N ILE A 12 11.23 8.01 12.81
CA ILE A 12 10.81 8.58 11.51
C ILE A 12 9.30 8.55 11.40
N THR A 13 8.70 7.37 11.60
CA THR A 13 7.25 7.19 11.52
C THR A 13 6.80 5.91 12.23
N LYS A 14 5.49 5.81 12.44
CA LYS A 14 4.80 4.58 12.79
C LYS A 14 3.87 4.20 11.66
N GLN A 15 3.84 2.93 11.31
CA GLN A 15 2.84 2.38 10.40
C GLN A 15 2.13 1.24 11.10
N SER A 16 0.80 1.25 11.06
CA SER A 16 0.05 0.07 11.44
C SER A 16 0.16 -0.99 10.34
N ILE A 17 0.06 -2.26 10.74
CA ILE A 17 0.12 -3.40 9.84
C ILE A 17 -1.26 -4.04 9.84
N LEU A 18 -1.88 -4.10 8.67
CA LEU A 18 -3.13 -4.82 8.44
C LEU A 18 -2.85 -6.03 7.56
N LEU A 19 -2.94 -7.22 8.15
CA LEU A 19 -2.72 -8.47 7.44
C LEU A 19 -4.04 -9.18 7.20
N VAL A 20 -4.39 -9.36 5.94
CA VAL A 20 -5.61 -10.07 5.53
C VAL A 20 -5.28 -11.30 4.70
N ARG A 21 -6.16 -12.30 4.73
CA ARG A 21 -6.09 -13.46 3.86
C ARG A 21 -7.42 -13.73 3.18
N PHE A 22 -7.35 -14.19 1.93
CA PHE A 22 -8.51 -14.51 1.11
C PHE A 22 -8.14 -15.47 -0.01
N ARG A 23 -9.14 -16.05 -0.67
CA ARG A 23 -8.96 -16.70 -1.97
C ARG A 23 -9.14 -15.68 -3.08
N ALA A 24 -8.24 -15.69 -4.07
CA ALA A 24 -8.27 -14.73 -5.16
C ALA A 24 -9.59 -14.81 -5.95
N GLU A 25 -10.14 -16.01 -6.11
CA GLU A 25 -11.40 -16.27 -6.81
C GLU A 25 -12.59 -15.64 -6.10
N ASP A 26 -12.68 -15.83 -4.78
CA ASP A 26 -13.78 -15.29 -3.96
C ASP A 26 -13.71 -13.76 -3.90
N LEU A 27 -12.49 -13.21 -3.79
CA LEU A 27 -12.30 -11.76 -3.83
C LEU A 27 -12.73 -11.17 -5.18
N LYS A 28 -12.40 -11.80 -6.30
CA LYS A 28 -12.81 -11.32 -7.64
C LYS A 28 -14.33 -11.27 -7.79
N LEU A 29 -15.02 -12.31 -7.31
CA LEU A 29 -16.48 -12.31 -7.28
C LEU A 29 -17.00 -11.17 -6.41
N ARG A 30 -16.42 -10.98 -5.22
CA ARG A 30 -16.81 -9.90 -4.32
C ARG A 30 -16.58 -8.50 -4.90
N LEU A 31 -15.45 -8.27 -5.56
CA LEU A 31 -15.17 -7.00 -6.24
C LEU A 31 -16.19 -6.76 -7.37
N SER A 32 -16.56 -7.81 -8.11
CA SER A 32 -17.58 -7.71 -9.16
C SER A 32 -18.96 -7.33 -8.58
N GLU A 33 -19.37 -7.92 -7.46
CA GLU A 33 -20.62 -7.55 -6.75
C GLU A 33 -20.65 -6.09 -6.28
N LEU A 34 -19.49 -5.53 -5.96
CA LEU A 34 -19.35 -4.13 -5.54
C LEU A 34 -19.32 -3.15 -6.73
N GLY A 35 -19.48 -3.63 -7.96
CA GLY A 35 -19.37 -2.81 -9.17
C GLY A 35 -17.91 -2.48 -9.55
N LEU A 36 -16.95 -3.21 -8.99
CA LEU A 36 -15.51 -3.02 -9.15
C LEU A 36 -14.88 -4.12 -10.04
N GLY A 37 -15.67 -4.90 -10.76
CA GLY A 37 -15.18 -6.03 -11.57
C GLY A 37 -14.78 -5.69 -13.01
N GLY A 38 -15.03 -4.45 -13.47
CA GLY A 38 -14.77 -4.01 -14.84
C GLY A 38 -13.59 -3.04 -14.98
N ASP A 39 -13.10 -2.86 -16.20
CA ASP A 39 -12.14 -1.82 -16.55
C ASP A 39 -12.58 -0.46 -15.99
N ILE A 40 -11.60 0.26 -15.42
CA ILE A 40 -11.71 1.42 -14.53
C ILE A 40 -12.36 2.64 -15.24
N GLN A 41 -13.64 2.57 -15.61
CA GLN A 41 -14.37 3.70 -16.17
C GLN A 41 -15.83 3.85 -15.74
N SER A 42 -16.41 2.94 -14.97
CA SER A 42 -17.82 3.12 -14.59
C SER A 42 -18.14 2.57 -13.21
N SER A 43 -18.84 3.41 -12.45
CA SER A 43 -19.56 3.15 -11.20
C SER A 43 -18.78 3.09 -9.89
N LEU A 44 -18.22 4.23 -9.49
CA LEU A 44 -18.29 4.70 -8.10
C LEU A 44 -18.79 6.15 -8.10
N SER A 45 -20.08 6.31 -8.39
CA SER A 45 -20.79 7.58 -8.27
C SER A 45 -21.26 7.78 -6.83
N THR A 46 -20.37 8.27 -5.96
CA THR A 46 -20.68 9.19 -4.84
C THR A 46 -19.38 9.82 -4.37
N SER A 47 -19.30 11.16 -4.48
CA SER A 47 -18.15 12.03 -4.23
C SER A 47 -17.09 12.08 -5.33
N SER A 48 -16.54 13.27 -5.51
CA SER A 48 -15.80 13.85 -6.65
C SER A 48 -14.42 13.26 -6.96
N ASN A 49 -14.18 11.96 -6.74
CA ASN A 49 -12.82 11.43 -6.76
C ASN A 49 -12.54 10.67 -8.07
N LEU A 50 -11.60 11.20 -8.86
CA LEU A 50 -11.04 10.54 -10.03
C LEU A 50 -10.43 9.17 -9.65
N PRO A 51 -10.38 8.20 -10.58
CA PRO A 51 -9.76 6.91 -10.28
C PRO A 51 -8.27 7.05 -9.98
N PRO A 52 -7.69 6.19 -9.12
CA PRO A 52 -6.26 6.20 -8.85
C PRO A 52 -5.41 6.09 -10.13
N VAL A 53 -4.34 6.86 -10.19
CA VAL A 53 -3.44 6.95 -11.33
C VAL A 53 -2.24 6.04 -11.12
N ARG A 54 -2.05 5.07 -12.01
CA ARG A 54 -0.85 4.23 -12.06
C ARG A 54 0.29 4.98 -12.75
N LEU A 55 1.46 4.95 -12.13
CA LEU A 55 2.63 5.65 -12.63
C LEU A 55 3.52 4.70 -13.44
N ASP A 56 3.97 5.17 -14.60
CA ASP A 56 5.10 4.56 -15.29
C ASP A 56 6.44 5.01 -14.66
N PRO A 57 7.58 4.37 -14.98
CA PRO A 57 8.88 4.73 -14.40
C PRO A 57 9.27 6.21 -14.56
N THR A 58 8.91 6.85 -15.69
CA THR A 58 9.23 8.26 -15.94
C THR A 58 8.40 9.17 -15.05
N ALA A 59 7.12 8.84 -14.87
CA ALA A 59 6.21 9.56 -13.98
C ALA A 59 6.63 9.41 -12.51
N VAL A 60 7.08 8.21 -12.10
CA VAL A 60 7.64 7.96 -10.77
C VAL A 60 8.85 8.85 -10.52
N GLU A 61 9.85 8.87 -11.40
CA GLU A 61 11.04 9.70 -11.22
C GLU A 61 10.69 11.18 -11.11
N ARG A 62 9.82 11.68 -12.01
CA ARG A 62 9.41 13.08 -11.99
C ARG A 62 8.72 13.44 -10.67
N LEU A 63 7.73 12.66 -10.26
CA LEU A 63 6.91 12.96 -9.09
C LEU A 63 7.69 12.81 -7.77
N TYR A 64 8.53 11.78 -7.65
CA TYR A 64 9.23 11.46 -6.40
C TYR A 64 10.57 12.19 -6.26
N LEU A 65 11.22 12.63 -7.34
CA LEU A 65 12.52 13.32 -7.25
C LEU A 65 12.46 14.81 -7.60
N THR A 66 11.54 15.24 -8.46
CA THR A 66 11.65 16.57 -9.10
C THR A 66 10.65 17.57 -8.55
N THR A 67 9.40 17.17 -8.30
CA THR A 67 8.32 18.12 -7.99
C THR A 67 8.26 18.54 -6.52
N GLY A 68 8.85 17.75 -5.61
CA GLY A 68 8.76 17.96 -4.16
C GLY A 68 7.39 17.63 -3.55
N LEU A 69 6.38 17.28 -4.37
CA LEU A 69 5.01 17.02 -3.93
C LEU A 69 4.92 15.87 -2.92
N MET A 70 5.78 14.87 -3.06
CA MET A 70 5.81 13.71 -2.17
C MET A 70 6.30 14.03 -0.75
N GLN A 71 6.92 15.19 -0.49
CA GLN A 71 7.43 15.54 0.84
C GLN A 71 6.32 15.69 1.89
N GLY A 72 5.12 16.11 1.47
CA GLY A 72 3.96 16.24 2.38
C GLY A 72 3.24 14.92 2.68
N ILE A 73 3.52 13.89 1.90
CA ILE A 73 2.83 12.59 1.96
C ILE A 73 3.73 11.55 2.62
N LEU A 74 5.01 11.53 2.23
CA LEU A 74 5.98 10.57 2.72
C LEU A 74 6.54 11.00 4.08
N PRO A 75 6.61 10.08 5.05
CA PRO A 75 7.21 10.37 6.34
C PRO A 75 8.69 10.72 6.16
N ASN A 76 9.07 11.96 6.52
CA ASN A 76 10.44 12.46 6.39
C ASN A 76 11.04 12.25 4.98
N ALA A 77 10.23 12.46 3.92
CA ALA A 77 10.63 12.23 2.53
C ALA A 77 11.30 10.86 2.31
N THR A 78 10.77 9.82 2.96
CA THR A 78 11.30 8.46 2.94
C THR A 78 10.22 7.50 2.49
N ILE A 79 10.49 6.77 1.41
CA ILE A 79 9.69 5.62 0.99
C ILE A 79 10.07 4.46 1.89
N ILE A 80 9.10 3.78 2.48
CA ILE A 80 9.31 2.52 3.19
C ILE A 80 8.73 1.44 2.30
N GLN A 81 9.57 0.51 1.84
CA GLN A 81 9.14 -0.58 0.97
C GLN A 81 9.76 -1.88 1.44
N ASP A 82 8.92 -2.87 1.72
CA ASP A 82 9.33 -4.17 2.26
C ASP A 82 10.33 -4.02 3.44
N TRP A 83 9.93 -3.20 4.43
CA TRP A 83 10.71 -2.90 5.64
C TRP A 83 12.01 -2.10 5.43
N GLN A 84 12.31 -1.69 4.20
CA GLN A 84 13.51 -0.93 3.89
C GLN A 84 13.18 0.57 3.66
N PRO A 85 13.83 1.50 4.39
CA PRO A 85 13.66 2.93 4.16
C PRO A 85 14.56 3.44 3.02
N PHE A 86 13.98 4.24 2.13
CA PHE A 86 14.64 4.85 0.98
C PHE A 86 14.35 6.36 0.95
N LYS A 87 15.37 7.18 1.23
CA LYS A 87 15.29 8.63 0.99
C LYS A 87 15.09 8.91 -0.49
N LEU A 88 14.39 9.98 -0.83
CA LEU A 88 14.17 10.44 -2.22
C LEU A 88 15.46 10.95 -2.86
N LEU A 89 16.35 10.03 -3.21
CA LEU A 89 17.63 10.26 -3.86
C LEU A 89 17.66 9.50 -5.20
N PRO A 90 18.31 10.03 -6.25
CA PRO A 90 18.40 9.33 -7.54
C PRO A 90 18.96 7.91 -7.43
N SER A 91 19.96 7.68 -6.56
CA SER A 91 20.53 6.35 -6.33
C SER A 91 19.53 5.36 -5.73
N ASN A 92 18.73 5.80 -4.75
CA ASN A 92 17.69 4.98 -4.13
C ASN A 92 16.53 4.70 -5.09
N MET A 93 16.12 5.70 -5.88
CA MET A 93 15.09 5.49 -6.91
C MET A 93 15.57 4.51 -7.99
N GLY A 94 16.85 4.58 -8.37
CA GLY A 94 17.44 3.58 -9.28
C GLY A 94 17.44 2.15 -8.73
N ILE A 95 17.38 1.96 -7.40
CA ILE A 95 17.18 0.64 -6.77
C ILE A 95 15.69 0.26 -6.83
N LEU A 96 14.81 1.18 -6.42
CA LEU A 96 13.36 0.95 -6.36
C LEU A 96 12.74 0.66 -7.73
N LEU A 97 13.17 1.36 -8.78
CA LEU A 97 12.69 1.16 -10.16
C LEU A 97 13.15 -0.15 -10.79
N LYS A 98 14.17 -0.82 -10.21
CA LYS A 98 14.56 -2.18 -10.60
C LYS A 98 13.75 -3.25 -9.90
N LYS A 99 13.04 -2.89 -8.82
CA LYS A 99 12.10 -3.81 -8.16
C LYS A 99 10.79 -3.82 -8.95
N ASP A 100 10.16 -4.98 -8.98
CA ASP A 100 8.83 -5.13 -9.58
C ASP A 100 7.77 -4.61 -8.60
N ILE A 101 7.51 -3.30 -8.69
CA ILE A 101 6.58 -2.56 -7.82
C ILE A 101 5.59 -1.79 -8.70
N ASP A 102 4.30 -1.87 -8.35
CA ASP A 102 3.25 -1.04 -8.94
C ASP A 102 3.07 0.23 -8.10
N TRP A 103 3.07 1.38 -8.76
CA TRP A 103 3.03 2.70 -8.13
C TRP A 103 1.72 3.40 -8.44
N VAL A 104 1.02 3.84 -7.42
CA VAL A 104 -0.29 4.49 -7.54
C VAL A 104 -0.33 5.79 -6.74
N VAL A 105 -0.99 6.80 -7.29
CA VAL A 105 -1.33 8.05 -6.60
C VAL A 105 -2.80 8.39 -6.85
N ASP A 106 -3.38 9.24 -6.01
CA ASP A 106 -4.73 9.75 -6.21
C ASP A 106 -4.79 10.84 -7.31
N ASP A 107 -3.78 11.71 -7.40
CA ASP A 107 -3.68 12.76 -8.40
C ASP A 107 -2.22 13.00 -8.84
N LEU A 108 -2.01 13.36 -10.11
CA LEU A 108 -0.66 13.60 -10.65
C LEU A 108 -0.10 14.99 -10.31
N SER A 109 -0.96 15.97 -10.11
CA SER A 109 -0.58 17.38 -9.96
C SER A 109 -0.41 17.77 -8.50
N ASN A 110 -1.22 17.20 -7.62
CA ASN A 110 -1.23 17.44 -6.18
C ASN A 110 -1.72 16.20 -5.43
N PRO A 111 -0.91 15.11 -5.41
CA PRO A 111 -1.28 13.91 -4.68
C PRO A 111 -1.41 14.21 -3.18
N ILE A 112 -2.35 13.53 -2.52
CA ILE A 112 -2.44 13.49 -1.05
C ILE A 112 -2.41 12.05 -0.50
N VAL A 113 -2.55 11.06 -1.39
CA VAL A 113 -2.35 9.63 -1.07
C VAL A 113 -1.48 8.98 -2.15
N ALA A 114 -0.54 8.15 -1.73
CA ALA A 114 0.26 7.35 -2.64
C ALA A 114 0.42 5.93 -2.08
N SER A 115 0.63 4.97 -2.97
CA SER A 115 0.89 3.60 -2.54
C SER A 115 1.76 2.82 -3.51
N LEU A 116 2.47 1.86 -2.93
CA LEU A 116 3.38 0.97 -3.62
C LEU A 116 2.94 -0.46 -3.34
N CYS A 117 2.77 -1.28 -4.37
CA CYS A 117 2.43 -2.70 -4.21
C CYS A 117 3.50 -3.58 -4.83
N THR A 118 3.95 -4.60 -4.10
CA THR A 118 4.77 -5.67 -4.69
C THR A 118 3.90 -6.54 -5.59
N PHE A 119 4.45 -7.05 -6.69
CA PHE A 119 3.77 -8.11 -7.42
C PHE A 119 3.67 -9.39 -6.56
N PRO A 120 2.55 -10.13 -6.66
CA PRO A 120 2.35 -11.35 -5.86
C PRO A 120 3.46 -12.38 -6.08
N PHE A 121 4.05 -12.86 -5.00
CA PHE A 121 5.07 -13.90 -5.02
C PHE A 121 4.63 -15.13 -4.22
N ARG A 122 5.13 -16.31 -4.57
CA ARG A 122 4.77 -17.56 -3.88
C ARG A 122 5.42 -17.66 -2.52
N VAL A 123 4.69 -18.20 -1.53
CA VAL A 123 5.20 -18.44 -0.17
C VAL A 123 5.06 -19.91 0.25
N PRO A 124 6.01 -20.46 1.02
CA PRO A 124 6.08 -21.90 1.35
C PRO A 124 5.19 -22.27 2.54
N ILE A 125 3.95 -21.79 2.58
CA ILE A 125 2.97 -22.08 3.65
C ILE A 125 1.97 -23.16 3.20
N GLY A 126 1.88 -23.40 1.89
CA GLY A 126 1.07 -24.44 1.27
C GLY A 126 1.08 -24.32 -0.25
N ASN A 127 0.33 -25.18 -0.92
CA ASN A 127 0.17 -25.08 -2.37
C ASN A 127 -0.66 -23.84 -2.73
N ASP A 128 -0.24 -23.13 -3.79
CA ASP A 128 -0.93 -21.96 -4.33
C ASP A 128 -1.18 -20.81 -3.33
N TRP A 129 -0.22 -20.60 -2.42
CA TRP A 129 -0.19 -19.41 -1.57
C TRP A 129 0.69 -18.33 -2.17
N TYR A 130 0.12 -17.13 -2.25
CA TYR A 130 0.77 -15.91 -2.70
C TYR A 130 0.82 -14.89 -1.57
N TYR A 131 1.79 -14.00 -1.65
CA TYR A 131 1.96 -12.91 -0.72
C TYR A 131 2.20 -11.61 -1.50
N LEU A 132 1.61 -10.52 -1.03
CA LEU A 132 1.87 -9.18 -1.54
C LEU A 132 1.83 -8.16 -0.39
N ASN A 133 2.68 -7.15 -0.51
CA ASN A 133 2.77 -6.00 0.39
C ASN A 133 2.22 -4.77 -0.31
N ILE A 134 1.48 -3.94 0.43
CA ILE A 134 1.04 -2.62 0.00
C ILE A 134 1.47 -1.58 1.04
N ASP A 135 2.37 -0.70 0.65
CA ASP A 135 2.79 0.44 1.45
C ASP A 135 1.90 1.64 1.12
N MET A 136 1.09 2.10 2.07
CA MET A 136 0.18 3.24 1.93
C MET A 136 0.74 4.47 2.61
N PHE A 137 0.70 5.60 1.89
CA PHE A 137 1.10 6.91 2.37
C PHE A 137 -0.06 7.89 2.20
N GLY A 138 -0.31 8.70 3.22
CA GLY A 138 -1.48 9.59 3.27
C GLY A 138 -2.47 9.18 4.35
N LYS A 139 -3.45 10.06 4.59
CA LYS A 139 -4.38 9.97 5.74
C LYS A 139 -5.84 10.01 5.35
N ASP A 140 -6.15 10.23 4.07
CA ASP A 140 -7.53 10.22 3.60
C ASP A 140 -8.01 8.78 3.43
N LEU A 141 -9.00 8.39 4.24
CA LEU A 141 -9.48 7.02 4.31
C LEU A 141 -10.11 6.55 2.99
N ASP A 142 -10.84 7.41 2.28
CA ASP A 142 -11.55 7.02 1.08
C ASP A 142 -10.58 6.87 -0.09
N LEU A 143 -9.59 7.74 -0.20
CA LEU A 143 -8.50 7.60 -1.17
C LEU A 143 -7.63 6.37 -0.86
N VAL A 144 -7.32 6.08 0.40
CA VAL A 144 -6.59 4.86 0.79
C VAL A 144 -7.38 3.60 0.40
N ARG A 145 -8.71 3.60 0.58
CA ARG A 145 -9.57 2.50 0.12
C ARG A 145 -9.53 2.34 -1.39
N GLN A 146 -9.59 3.45 -2.14
CA GLN A 146 -9.52 3.41 -3.61
C GLN A 146 -8.19 2.82 -4.09
N GLN A 147 -7.06 3.23 -3.50
CA GLN A 147 -5.75 2.68 -3.85
C GLN A 147 -5.64 1.20 -3.48
N PHE A 148 -6.17 0.80 -2.32
CA PHE A 148 -6.21 -0.61 -1.94
C PHE A 148 -6.98 -1.47 -2.94
N LEU A 149 -8.17 -1.02 -3.35
CA LEU A 149 -9.00 -1.70 -4.32
C LEU A 149 -8.29 -1.81 -5.68
N CYS A 150 -7.66 -0.72 -6.14
CA CYS A 150 -6.90 -0.70 -7.38
C CYS A 150 -5.81 -1.79 -7.40
N HIS A 151 -5.05 -1.91 -6.32
CA HIS A 151 -4.03 -2.95 -6.16
C HIS A 151 -4.63 -4.35 -6.12
N LEU A 152 -5.68 -4.56 -5.32
CA LEU A 152 -6.34 -5.87 -5.23
C LEU A 152 -6.87 -6.33 -6.59
N GLN A 153 -7.58 -5.48 -7.32
CA GLN A 153 -8.10 -5.80 -8.66
C GLN A 153 -6.97 -6.22 -9.59
N ARG A 154 -5.93 -5.40 -9.69
CA ARG A 154 -4.82 -5.61 -10.61
C ARG A 154 -4.01 -6.85 -10.28
N HIS A 155 -3.59 -6.98 -9.03
CA HIS A 155 -2.65 -8.02 -8.62
C HIS A 155 -3.33 -9.37 -8.38
N THR A 156 -4.67 -9.42 -8.28
CA THR A 156 -5.39 -10.70 -8.12
C THR A 156 -6.18 -11.14 -9.34
N ALA A 157 -6.29 -10.31 -10.38
CA ALA A 157 -7.07 -10.58 -11.60
C ALA A 157 -6.83 -11.99 -12.18
N THR A 158 -5.56 -12.34 -12.36
CA THR A 158 -5.14 -13.62 -12.96
C THR A 158 -4.79 -14.69 -11.93
N LEU A 159 -4.73 -14.36 -10.65
CA LEU A 159 -4.37 -15.30 -9.58
C LEU A 159 -5.47 -16.34 -9.34
N LYS A 160 -5.03 -17.54 -8.95
CA LYS A 160 -5.85 -18.63 -8.42
C LYS A 160 -5.17 -19.15 -7.17
N GLY A 161 -5.94 -19.41 -6.11
CA GLY A 161 -5.41 -19.84 -4.82
C GLY A 161 -5.53 -18.78 -3.72
N HIS A 162 -4.72 -18.94 -2.68
CA HIS A 162 -4.78 -18.14 -1.46
C HIS A 162 -3.80 -16.98 -1.51
N VAL A 163 -4.20 -15.82 -0.99
CA VAL A 163 -3.38 -14.62 -0.94
C VAL A 163 -3.31 -14.14 0.50
N MET A 164 -2.10 -13.87 0.98
CA MET A 164 -1.85 -13.02 2.13
C MET A 164 -1.48 -11.63 1.64
N CYS A 165 -2.31 -10.65 1.99
CA CYS A 165 -2.08 -9.25 1.65
C CYS A 165 -1.75 -8.48 2.93
N GLN A 166 -0.56 -7.93 3.00
CA GLN A 166 -0.12 -7.10 4.11
C GLN A 166 -0.11 -5.65 3.69
N MET A 167 -0.84 -4.81 4.40
CA MET A 167 -0.88 -3.37 4.19
C MET A 167 -0.17 -2.66 5.34
N PHE A 168 0.66 -1.67 4.99
CA PHE A 168 1.24 -0.72 5.93
C PHE A 168 0.55 0.63 5.74
N LEU A 169 -0.01 1.21 6.79
CA LEU A 169 -0.80 2.45 6.69
C LEU A 169 -0.73 3.30 7.95
N ASP A 170 -1.14 4.57 7.84
CA ASP A 170 -1.22 5.50 8.98
C ASP A 170 -2.03 4.88 10.13
N PRO A 171 -1.49 4.81 11.36
CA PRO A 171 -2.11 4.05 12.45
C PRO A 171 -3.57 4.39 12.77
N PRO A 172 -4.00 5.67 12.77
CA PRO A 172 -5.41 6.06 12.88
C PRO A 172 -6.36 5.39 11.87
N LEU A 173 -5.89 5.00 10.69
CA LEU A 173 -6.72 4.39 9.65
C LEU A 173 -6.95 2.89 9.86
N TRP A 174 -6.14 2.23 10.70
CA TRP A 174 -6.15 0.77 10.81
C TRP A 174 -7.54 0.21 11.12
N LYS A 175 -8.22 0.76 12.12
CA LYS A 175 -9.53 0.24 12.57
C LYS A 175 -10.56 0.30 11.45
N SER A 176 -10.67 1.45 10.80
CA SER A 176 -11.64 1.65 9.71
C SER A 176 -11.31 0.82 8.47
N MET A 177 -10.02 0.57 8.20
CA MET A 177 -9.60 -0.33 7.13
C MET A 177 -9.82 -1.81 7.47
N ALA A 178 -9.58 -2.22 8.72
CA ALA A 178 -9.85 -3.57 9.20
C ALA A 178 -11.35 -3.90 9.15
N GLU A 179 -12.21 -2.96 9.58
CA GLU A 179 -13.66 -3.07 9.48
C GLU A 179 -14.11 -3.13 8.01
N TYR A 180 -13.53 -2.30 7.14
CA TYR A 180 -13.81 -2.34 5.71
C TYR A 180 -13.44 -3.70 5.09
N CYS A 181 -12.25 -4.23 5.38
CA CYS A 181 -11.82 -5.55 4.90
C CYS A 181 -12.78 -6.65 5.35
N ARG A 182 -13.16 -6.67 6.63
CA ARG A 182 -14.01 -7.71 7.21
C ARG A 182 -15.46 -7.63 6.73
N ASN A 183 -16.04 -6.43 6.73
CA ASN A 183 -17.48 -6.24 6.52
C ASN A 183 -17.82 -6.00 5.05
N THR A 184 -16.98 -5.23 4.34
CA THR A 184 -17.21 -4.90 2.93
C THR A 184 -16.58 -5.92 2.01
N LEU A 185 -15.27 -6.20 2.17
CA LEU A 185 -14.58 -7.16 1.30
C LEU A 185 -14.77 -8.63 1.72
N ARG A 186 -15.31 -8.88 2.92
CA ARG A 186 -15.51 -10.22 3.47
C ARG A 186 -14.23 -11.06 3.46
N VAL A 187 -13.08 -10.43 3.66
CA VAL A 187 -11.79 -11.08 3.80
C VAL A 187 -11.42 -11.27 5.26
N GLU A 188 -10.62 -12.27 5.55
CA GLU A 188 -10.26 -12.62 6.92
C GLU A 188 -9.07 -11.78 7.41
N LEU A 189 -9.17 -11.23 8.61
CA LEU A 189 -8.02 -10.64 9.29
C LEU A 189 -7.17 -11.76 9.93
N VAL A 190 -5.87 -11.76 9.67
CA VAL A 190 -4.96 -12.78 10.20
C VAL A 190 -4.48 -12.43 11.61
N LYS A 191 -4.39 -11.14 11.92
CA LYS A 191 -3.89 -10.62 13.21
C LYS A 191 -4.69 -9.40 13.64
N GLU A 192 -4.74 -9.20 14.94
CA GLU A 192 -5.18 -7.94 15.55
C GLU A 192 -4.15 -6.83 15.32
N TYR A 193 -4.43 -5.63 15.83
CA TYR A 193 -3.60 -4.44 15.64
C TYR A 193 -2.12 -4.69 15.99
N THR A 194 -1.25 -4.43 15.01
CA THR A 194 0.20 -4.35 15.22
C THR A 194 0.77 -3.12 14.53
N GLU A 195 1.86 -2.60 15.06
CA GLU A 195 2.58 -1.46 14.52
C GLU A 195 4.02 -1.83 14.18
N GLN A 196 4.58 -1.15 13.19
CA GLN A 196 6.01 -1.01 12.99
C GLN A 196 6.44 0.43 13.27
N CYS A 197 7.62 0.57 13.88
CA CYS A 197 8.30 1.85 14.03
C CYS A 197 9.48 1.88 13.06
N VAL A 198 9.53 2.89 12.20
CA VAL A 198 10.71 3.17 11.38
C VAL A 198 11.53 4.21 12.11
N VAL A 199 12.80 3.91 12.34
CA VAL A 199 13.71 4.75 13.11
C VAL A 199 15.00 5.00 12.34
N GLU A 200 15.62 6.16 12.55
CA GLU A 200 16.91 6.54 12.03
C GLU A 200 17.89 6.67 13.21
N SER A 201 19.13 6.21 13.05
CA SER A 201 20.14 6.39 14.10
C SER A 201 20.74 7.78 14.04
N ASP A 202 20.96 8.42 15.20
CA ASP A 202 21.58 9.76 15.32
C ASP A 202 23.12 9.75 15.13
N VAL A 203 23.67 8.74 14.43
CA VAL A 203 25.13 8.54 14.28
C VAL A 203 25.77 9.61 13.40
#